data_AF-A0A967N5F2-F1
#
_entry.id   AF-A0A967N5F2-F1
#
_cell.length_a   1.000
_cell.length_b   1.000
_cell.length_c   1.000
_cell.angle_alpha   90.00
_cell.angle_beta   90.00
_cell.angle_gamma   90.00
#
_symmetry.space_group_name_H-M   'P 1'
#
loop_
_entity.id
_entity.type
_entity.pdbx_description
1 polymer ?
#
loop_
_entity_poly.entity_id
_entity_poly.type
_entity_poly.pdbx_seq_one_letter_code
_entity_poly.pdbx_strand_id
1 'polypeptide(L)' 'QRAHAILEEAGIHAELHPNGTNVEGEMADIFAAVQRIHETLHAEGTVRIATYIKLGTRTDKEPSLQAKLFK' A
#
# COMPACT_ATOMS: atom_id res chain seq x y z
N GLN A 1 -9.75 -3.55 -7.27
CA GLN A 1 -10.72 -3.98 -6.24
C GLN A 1 -10.09 -5.01 -5.29
N ARG A 2 -9.69 -6.20 -5.76
CA ARG A 2 -9.11 -7.25 -4.88
C ARG A 2 -7.87 -6.80 -4.10
N ALA A 3 -6.92 -6.15 -4.77
CA ALA A 3 -5.72 -5.63 -4.11
C ALA A 3 -6.04 -4.60 -3.01
N HIS A 4 -7.04 -3.75 -3.22
CA HIS A 4 -7.45 -2.76 -2.22
C HIS A 4 -8.10 -3.42 -1.00
N ALA A 5 -8.97 -4.41 -1.21
CA ALA A 5 -9.56 -5.18 -0.11
C ALA A 5 -8.49 -5.85 0.76
N ILE A 6 -7.42 -6.39 0.17
CA ILE A 6 -6.32 -6.98 0.94
C ILE A 6 -5.59 -5.94 1.80
N LEU A 7 -5.46 -4.69 1.33
CA LEU A 7 -4.89 -3.60 2.13
C LEU A 7 -5.79 -3.26 3.33
N GLU A 8 -7.11 -3.19 3.12
CA GLU A 8 -8.09 -2.95 4.18
C GLU A 8 -8.12 -4.10 5.20
N GLU A 9 -8.10 -5.35 4.75
CA GLU A 9 -8.03 -6.55 5.59
C GLU A 9 -6.73 -6.62 6.41
N ALA A 10 -5.63 -6.05 5.89
CA ALA A 10 -4.36 -5.92 6.59
C ALA A 10 -4.35 -4.77 7.61
N GLY A 11 -5.43 -4.00 7.72
CA GLY A 11 -5.51 -2.85 8.62
C GLY A 11 -4.64 -1.67 8.19
N ILE A 12 -4.19 -1.63 6.92
CA ILE A 12 -3.37 -0.54 6.40
C ILE A 12 -4.28 0.65 6.09
N HIS A 13 -3.93 1.82 6.62
CA HIS A 13 -4.59 3.05 6.24
C HIS A 13 -4.26 3.37 4.78
N ALA A 14 -5.25 3.22 3.91
CA ALA A 14 -5.11 3.33 2.47
C ALA A 14 -6.03 4.42 1.92
N GLU A 15 -5.46 5.40 1.22
CA GLU A 15 -6.19 6.47 0.56
C GLU A 15 -6.09 6.29 -0.96
N LEU A 16 -7.23 6.02 -1.60
CA LEU A 16 -7.31 5.80 -3.04
C LEU A 16 -7.25 7.13 -3.80
N HIS A 17 -6.50 7.17 -4.90
CA HIS A 17 -6.52 8.28 -5.85
C HIS A 17 -6.43 7.74 -7.29
N PRO A 18 -6.66 8.56 -8.34
CA PRO A 18 -6.76 8.05 -9.72
C PRO A 18 -5.54 7.29 -10.25
N ASN A 19 -4.36 7.49 -9.65
CA ASN A 19 -3.10 6.89 -10.09
C ASN A 19 -2.53 5.86 -9.12
N GLY A 20 -3.29 5.45 -8.10
CA GLY A 20 -2.81 4.47 -7.13
C GLY A 20 -3.43 4.60 -5.75
N THR A 21 -2.67 4.19 -4.75
CA THR A 21 -3.09 4.18 -3.36
C THR A 21 -1.95 4.70 -2.52
N ASN A 22 -2.21 5.76 -1.77
CA ASN A 22 -1.30 6.20 -0.73
C ASN A 22 -1.51 5.32 0.50
N VAL A 23 -0.43 4.88 1.12
CA VAL A 23 -0.46 4.07 2.33
C VAL A 23 0.46 4.67 3.38
N GLU A 24 0.08 4.53 4.64
CA GLU A 24 0.93 4.83 5.79
C GLU A 24 0.83 3.71 6.83
N GLY A 25 1.89 3.54 7.61
CA GLY A 25 2.01 2.49 8.61
C GLY A 25 3.42 1.89 8.64
N GLU A 26 3.53 0.77 9.36
CA GLU A 26 4.78 0.04 9.50
C GLU A 26 5.23 -0.55 8.15
N MET A 27 6.52 -0.38 7.87
CA MET A 27 7.10 -0.80 6.60
C MET A 27 6.94 -2.31 6.36
N ALA A 28 7.11 -3.11 7.41
CA ALA A 28 6.97 -4.56 7.32
C ALA A 28 5.53 -4.98 6.94
N ASP A 29 4.53 -4.34 7.54
CA ASP A 29 3.12 -4.64 7.28
C ASP A 29 2.71 -4.25 5.86
N ILE A 30 3.18 -3.09 5.38
CA ILE A 30 2.96 -2.64 4.00
C ILE A 30 3.52 -3.65 3.00
N PHE A 31 4.77 -4.09 3.18
CA PHE A 31 5.36 -5.05 2.25
C PHE A 31 4.73 -6.44 2.34
N ALA A 32 4.33 -6.88 3.54
CA ALA A 32 3.60 -8.13 3.72
C ALA A 32 2.26 -8.11 2.97
N ALA A 33 1.53 -6.99 3.02
CA ALA A 33 0.30 -6.84 2.25
C ALA A 33 0.54 -6.82 0.74
N VAL A 34 1.58 -6.13 0.26
CA VAL A 34 1.98 -6.15 -1.16
C VAL A 34 2.31 -7.58 -1.60
N GLN A 35 3.06 -8.35 -0.81
CA GLN A 35 3.34 -9.74 -1.11
C GLN A 35 2.06 -10.57 -1.21
N ARG A 36 1.16 -10.45 -0.21
CA ARG A 36 -0.13 -11.16 -0.21
C ARG A 36 -0.98 -10.81 -1.44
N ILE A 37 -0.96 -9.56 -1.90
CA ILE A 37 -1.63 -9.14 -3.14
C ILE A 37 -1.11 -9.94 -4.34
N HIS A 38 0.22 -10.01 -4.50
CA HIS A 38 0.84 -10.71 -5.63
C HIS A 38 0.51 -12.21 -5.59
N GLU A 39 0.69 -12.84 -4.44
CA GLU A 39 0.40 -14.28 -4.25
C GLU A 39 -1.07 -14.60 -4.56
N THR A 40 -2.00 -13.80 -4.02
CA THR A 40 -3.45 -14.00 -4.23
C THR A 40 -3.81 -13.87 -5.70
N LEU A 41 -3.36 -12.80 -6.36
CA LEU A 41 -3.71 -12.55 -7.76
C LEU A 41 -3.06 -13.56 -8.72
N HIS A 42 -1.84 -14.03 -8.40
CA HIS A 42 -1.21 -15.13 -9.14
C HIS A 42 -1.98 -16.44 -8.96
N ALA A 43 -2.43 -16.77 -7.74
CA ALA A 43 -3.27 -17.95 -7.49
C ALA A 43 -4.63 -17.87 -8.21
N GLU A 44 -5.15 -16.66 -8.44
CA GLU A 44 -6.37 -16.38 -9.22
C GLU A 44 -6.12 -16.35 -10.75
N GLY A 45 -4.90 -16.67 -11.21
CA GLY A 45 -4.58 -16.82 -12.64
C GLY A 45 -3.98 -15.59 -13.32
N THR A 46 -3.69 -14.51 -12.58
CA THR A 46 -2.98 -13.36 -13.15
C THR A 46 -1.53 -13.75 -13.44
N VAL A 47 -1.13 -13.76 -14.71
CA VAL A 47 0.21 -14.25 -15.10
C VAL A 47 1.33 -13.27 -14.75
N ARG A 48 1.06 -11.97 -14.83
CA ARG A 48 2.07 -10.92 -14.58
C ARG A 48 1.46 -9.76 -13.82
N ILE A 49 2.12 -9.40 -12.72
CA ILE A 49 1.76 -8.26 -11.88
C ILE A 49 2.98 -7.35 -11.80
N ALA A 50 2.76 -6.05 -11.91
CA ALA A 50 3.78 -5.04 -11.71
C ALA A 50 3.31 -4.07 -10.63
N THR A 51 4.15 -3.85 -9.62
CA THR A 51 3.88 -2.90 -8.54
C THR A 51 5.00 -1.87 -8.50
N TYR A 52 4.61 -0.60 -8.50
CA TYR A 52 5.51 0.54 -8.42
C TYR A 52 5.30 1.22 -7.07
N ILE A 53 6.35 1.29 -6.26
CA ILE A 53 6.29 1.86 -4.90
C ILE A 53 7.24 3.05 -4.82
N LYS A 54 6.70 4.18 -4.39
CA LYS A 54 7.50 5.32 -3.91
C LYS A 54 7.50 5.30 -2.39
N LEU A 55 8.60 4.82 -1.81
CA LEU A 55 8.74 4.67 -0.36
C LEU A 55 9.46 5.88 0.24
N GLY A 56 8.96 6.39 1.37
CA GLY A 56 9.63 7.42 2.14
C GLY A 56 9.52 7.14 3.63
N THR A 57 10.66 7.02 4.30
CA THR A 57 10.78 6.86 5.75
C THR A 57 11.48 8.09 6.34
N ARG A 58 11.32 8.31 7.65
CA ARG A 58 11.98 9.40 8.37
C ARG A 58 12.13 9.03 9.84
N THR A 59 13.11 9.61 10.52
CA THR A 59 13.41 9.33 11.93
C THR A 59 13.33 10.58 12.81
N ASP A 60 13.04 11.74 12.22
CA ASP A 60 13.05 13.04 12.90
C ASP A 60 11.67 13.46 13.43
N LYS A 61 10.58 12.90 12.91
CA LYS A 61 9.21 13.10 13.39
C LYS A 61 8.28 12.00 12.88
N GLU A 62 7.13 11.85 13.54
CA GLU A 62 6.08 10.95 13.10
C GLU A 62 5.55 11.36 11.71
N PRO A 63 5.60 10.47 10.70
CA PRO A 63 5.04 10.75 9.38
C PRO A 63 3.52 10.60 9.38
N SER A 64 2.82 11.45 8.63
CA SER A 64 1.42 11.21 8.26
C SER A 64 1.10 11.73 6.86
N LEU A 65 0.11 11.14 6.19
CA LEU A 65 -0.39 11.56 4.88
C LEU A 65 -1.01 12.96 4.94
N GLN A 66 -1.83 13.22 5.96
CA GLN A 66 -2.48 14.52 6.17
C GLN A 66 -1.47 15.67 6.29
N ALA A 67 -0.33 15.44 6.94
CA ALA A 67 0.72 16.45 7.06
C ALA A 67 1.42 16.81 5.73
N LYS A 68 1.15 16.07 4.64
CA LYS A 68 1.73 16.32 3.31
C LYS A 68 0.81 17.11 2.38
N LEU A 69 -0.47 17.31 2.74
CA LEU A 69 -1.39 18.11 1.94
C LEU A 69 -1.08 19.61 2.09
N PHE A 70 -1.22 20.35 0.99
CA PHE A 70 -1.15 21.81 1.03
C PHE A 70 -2.40 22.36 1.74
N LYS A 71 -2.23 23.46 2.49
CA LYS A 71 -3.36 24.24 3.00
C LYS A 71 -3.96 25.11 1.91
#